data_AF-E8N1K5-F1
#
_entry.id   AF-E8N1K5-F1
#
_cell.length_a   1.000
_cell.length_b   1.000
_cell.length_c   1.000
_cell.angle_alpha   90.00
_cell.angle_beta   90.00
_cell.angle_gamma   90.00
#
_symmetry.space_group_name_H-M   'P 1'
#
loop_
_entity.id
_entity.type
_entity.pdbx_description
1 polymer ?
#
loop_
_entity_poly.entity_id
_entity_poly.type
_entity_poly.pdbx_seq_one_letter_code
_entity_poly.pdbx_strand_id
1 'polypeptide(L)'
;MKIDWGTVVVGLAILVVYGRMALIRGRKRRLERQALLEQKREAKKQKNRPHTPVAQPQPGIKITYEVVSWWLVGGGLLVTLAGIAMRYSALFPPAVQPYWWVVTAAGILLFAFSFR
;
A
#
# COMPACT_ATOMS: atom_id res chain seq x y z
N MET A 1 -23.89 -15.10 13.96
CA MET A 1 -23.70 -14.22 12.80
C MET A 1 -23.33 -15.08 11.60
N LYS A 2 -24.16 -15.16 10.57
CA LYS A 2 -23.85 -15.95 9.35
C LYS A 2 -22.84 -15.15 8.54
N ILE A 3 -21.61 -15.65 8.44
CA ILE A 3 -20.58 -15.03 7.59
C ILE A 3 -20.91 -15.42 6.16
N ASP A 4 -21.42 -14.46 5.39
CA ASP A 4 -21.64 -14.61 3.94
C ASP A 4 -20.30 -14.84 3.22
N TRP A 5 -20.31 -15.68 2.19
CA TRP A 5 -19.13 -15.96 1.36
C TRP A 5 -18.51 -14.67 0.78
N GLY A 6 -19.34 -13.72 0.35
CA GLY A 6 -18.88 -12.42 -0.14
C GLY A 6 -18.10 -11.61 0.90
N THR A 7 -18.46 -11.71 2.18
CA THR A 7 -17.76 -11.04 3.29
C THR A 7 -16.36 -11.64 3.50
N VAL A 8 -16.22 -12.96 3.36
CA VAL A 8 -14.92 -13.64 3.44
C VAL A 8 -13.98 -13.16 2.33
N VAL A 9 -14.48 -13.09 1.10
CA VAL A 9 -13.70 -12.64 -0.06
C VAL A 9 -13.25 -11.19 0.09
N VAL A 10 -14.15 -10.30 0.51
CA VAL A 10 -13.81 -8.89 0.78
C VAL A 10 -12.78 -8.77 1.90
N GLY A 11 -12.93 -9.54 2.98
CA GLY A 11 -11.95 -9.60 4.07
C GLY A 11 -10.56 -10.06 3.60
N LEU A 12 -10.50 -11.09 2.76
CA LEU A 12 -9.26 -11.55 2.13
C LEU A 12 -8.63 -10.47 1.23
N ALA A 13 -9.43 -9.77 0.42
CA ALA A 13 -8.94 -8.68 -0.42
C ALA A 13 -8.29 -7.56 0.42
N ILE A 14 -8.89 -7.19 1.56
CA ILE A 14 -8.33 -6.22 2.50
C ILE A 14 -6.99 -6.72 3.08
N LEU A 15 -6.92 -7.99 3.47
CA LEU A 15 -5.68 -8.60 3.97
C LEU A 15 -4.57 -8.57 2.91
N VAL A 16 -4.89 -8.82 1.64
CA VAL A 16 -3.92 -8.74 0.53
C VAL A 16 -3.41 -7.31 0.36
N VAL A 17 -4.28 -6.30 0.36
CA VAL A 17 -3.90 -4.88 0.28
C VAL A 17 -2.98 -4.50 1.45
N TYR A 18 -3.37 -4.89 2.66
CA TYR A 18 -2.60 -4.60 3.87
C TYR A 18 -1.24 -5.30 3.85
N GLY A 19 -1.20 -6.57 3.42
CA GLY A 19 0.03 -7.33 3.22
C GLY A 19 0.97 -6.68 2.20
N ARG A 20 0.43 -6.21 1.07
CA ARG A 20 1.18 -5.42 0.07
C ARG A 20 1.79 -4.16 0.67
N MET A 21 1.00 -3.38 1.42
CA MET A 21 1.51 -2.20 2.14
C MET A 21 2.62 -2.55 3.14
N ALA A 22 2.45 -3.63 3.91
CA ALA A 22 3.44 -4.08 4.87
C ALA A 22 4.75 -4.54 4.21
N LEU A 23 4.68 -5.20 3.04
CA LEU A 23 5.84 -5.61 2.26
C LEU A 23 6.63 -4.40 1.73
N ILE A 24 5.94 -3.34 1.28
CA ILE A 24 6.59 -2.09 0.85
C ILE A 24 7.34 -1.45 2.02
N ARG A 25 6.72 -1.37 3.22
CA ARG A 25 7.38 -0.92 4.45
C ARG A 25 8.63 -1.76 4.78
N GLY A 26 8.52 -3.07 4.64
CA GLY A 26 9.59 -4.02 4.94
C GLY A 26 10.80 -3.87 4.00
N ARG A 27 10.58 -3.67 2.70
CA ARG A 27 11.68 -3.49 1.71
C ARG A 27 12.39 -2.15 1.89
N LYS A 28 11.65 -1.05 2.09
CA LYS A 28 12.26 0.29 2.31
C LYS A 28 13.16 0.28 3.56
N ARG A 29 12.70 -0.30 4.67
CA ARG A 29 13.50 -0.43 5.92
C ARG A 29 14.76 -1.28 5.76
N ARG A 30 14.75 -2.29 4.88
CA ARG A 30 15.94 -3.12 4.59
C ARG A 30 16.96 -2.36 3.72
N LEU A 31 16.49 -1.65 2.70
CA LEU A 31 17.34 -0.82 1.84
C LEU A 31 17.99 0.32 2.63
N GLU A 32 17.26 0.95 3.55
CA GLU A 32 17.80 1.98 4.45
C GLU A 32 18.94 1.47 5.34
N ARG A 33 18.79 0.27 5.91
CA ARG A 33 19.85 -0.35 6.70
C ARG A 33 21.10 -0.63 5.86
N GLN A 34 20.92 -1.01 4.60
CA GLN A 34 22.04 -1.23 3.68
C GLN A 34 22.72 0.10 3.33
N ALA A 35 21.97 1.14 2.99
CA ALA A 35 22.51 2.47 2.70
C ALA A 35 23.28 3.09 3.89
N LEU A 36 22.77 2.94 5.11
CA LEU A 36 23.47 3.40 6.32
C LEU A 36 24.77 2.62 6.58
N LEU A 37 24.79 1.32 6.29
CA LEU A 37 26.00 0.50 6.41
C LEU A 37 27.04 0.85 5.33
N GLU A 38 26.61 1.18 4.11
CA GLU A 38 27.47 1.65 3.03
C GLU A 38 28.08 3.01 3.35
N GLN A 39 27.29 3.99 3.81
CA GLN A 39 27.82 5.29 4.28
C GLN A 39 28.84 5.13 5.41
N LYS A 40 28.59 4.23 6.38
CA LYS A 40 29.55 3.94 7.45
C LYS A 40 30.84 3.30 6.91
N ARG A 41 30.75 2.43 5.90
CA ARG A 41 31.92 1.82 5.23
C ARG A 41 32.73 2.87 4.48
N GLU A 42 32.07 3.79 3.78
CA GLU A 42 32.71 4.89 3.05
C GLU A 42 33.36 5.90 4.00
N ALA A 43 32.67 6.30 5.08
CA ALA A 43 33.25 7.14 6.13
C ALA A 43 34.47 6.49 6.81
N LYS A 44 34.44 5.16 7.01
CA LYS A 44 35.60 4.42 7.56
C LYS A 44 36.76 4.34 6.57
N LYS A 45 36.49 4.27 5.25
CA LYS A 45 37.53 4.37 4.21
C LYS A 45 38.10 5.79 4.09
N GLN A 46 37.27 6.83 4.24
CA GLN A 46 37.72 8.22 4.25
C GLN A 46 38.51 8.61 5.50
N LYS A 47 38.36 7.90 6.63
CA LYS A 47 39.20 8.11 7.82
C LYS A 47 40.70 7.93 7.56
N ASN A 48 41.10 7.24 6.48
CA ASN A 48 42.49 7.09 6.04
C ASN A 48 42.94 8.15 5.01
N ARG A 49 42.12 9.17 4.70
CA ARG A 49 42.52 10.31 3.85
C ARG A 49 42.38 11.62 4.64
N PRO A 50 43.33 12.56 4.52
CA PRO A 50 43.33 13.79 5.30
C PRO A 50 42.16 14.70 4.89
N HIS A 51 41.36 15.04 5.89
CA HIS A 51 40.36 16.11 6.00
C HIS A 51 39.62 16.59 4.74
N THR A 52 38.40 16.08 4.56
CA THR A 52 37.27 16.84 4.00
C THR A 52 36.09 16.74 4.96
N PRO A 53 35.37 17.84 5.26
CA PRO A 53 34.29 17.83 6.25
C PRO A 53 33.13 17.00 5.69
N VAL A 54 32.92 15.83 6.28
CA VAL A 54 31.80 14.95 5.94
C VAL A 54 30.53 15.61 6.45
N ALA A 55 29.65 16.00 5.53
CA ALA A 55 28.34 16.54 5.86
C ALA A 55 27.61 15.58 6.81
N GLN A 56 27.12 16.11 7.93
CA GLN A 56 26.37 15.32 8.90
C GLN A 56 25.13 14.73 8.22
N PRO A 57 24.84 13.42 8.39
CA PRO A 57 23.62 12.84 7.88
C PRO A 57 22.45 13.48 8.64
N GLN A 58 21.65 14.30 7.93
CA GLN A 58 20.45 14.87 8.52
C GLN A 58 19.49 13.75 8.98
N PRO A 59 18.84 13.95 10.13
CA PRO A 59 18.14 12.91 10.86
C PRO A 59 16.80 12.59 10.17
N GLY A 60 16.44 11.31 10.17
CA GLY A 60 15.05 10.85 10.12
C GLY A 60 14.21 11.48 9.01
N ILE A 61 14.58 11.26 7.75
CA ILE A 61 13.72 11.62 6.62
C ILE A 61 12.45 10.76 6.74
N LYS A 62 11.35 11.44 7.07
CA LYS A 62 10.02 10.87 7.28
C LYS A 62 9.71 9.88 6.16
N ILE A 63 9.20 8.72 6.55
CA ILE A 63 8.66 7.71 5.65
C ILE A 63 7.48 8.35 4.92
N THR A 64 7.76 9.07 3.85
CA THR A 64 6.75 9.69 3.00
C THR A 64 6.17 8.57 2.16
N TYR A 65 4.92 8.22 2.46
CA TYR A 65 4.14 7.37 1.59
C TYR A 65 3.91 8.16 0.29
N GLU A 66 4.62 7.77 -0.76
CA GLU A 66 4.40 8.33 -2.07
C GLU A 66 3.14 7.65 -2.62
N VAL A 67 2.02 8.38 -2.53
CA VAL A 67 0.77 7.95 -3.15
C VAL A 67 0.99 8.10 -4.65
N VAL A 68 1.30 6.99 -5.33
CA VAL A 68 1.65 6.95 -6.77
C VAL A 68 0.57 7.63 -7.60
N SER A 69 -0.69 7.43 -7.21
CA SER A 69 -1.79 8.02 -7.92
C SER A 69 -3.02 8.16 -7.03
N TRP A 70 -3.37 9.41 -6.75
CA TRP A 70 -4.65 9.77 -6.13
C TRP A 70 -5.84 9.38 -7.02
N TRP A 71 -5.65 9.25 -8.32
CA TRP A 71 -6.68 8.74 -9.25
C TRP A 71 -7.03 7.28 -9.00
N LEU A 72 -6.04 6.44 -8.73
CA LEU A 72 -6.30 5.03 -8.38
C LEU A 72 -6.94 4.89 -6.99
N VAL A 73 -6.62 5.79 -6.05
CA VAL A 73 -7.31 5.89 -4.75
C VAL A 73 -8.77 6.29 -4.92
N GLY A 74 -9.05 7.35 -5.67
CA GLY A 74 -10.42 7.81 -5.95
C GLY A 74 -11.22 6.79 -6.75
N GLY A 75 -10.63 6.22 -7.80
CA GLY A 75 -11.25 5.19 -8.64
C GLY A 75 -11.54 3.91 -7.85
N GLY A 76 -10.59 3.43 -7.04
CA GLY A 76 -10.80 2.29 -6.15
C GLY A 76 -11.92 2.54 -5.14
N LEU A 77 -11.98 3.76 -4.57
CA LEU A 77 -13.03 4.14 -3.62
C LEU A 77 -14.41 4.12 -4.30
N LEU A 78 -14.53 4.71 -5.49
CA LEU A 78 -15.77 4.73 -6.26
C LEU A 78 -16.23 3.32 -6.64
N VAL A 79 -15.32 2.45 -7.07
CA VAL A 79 -15.65 1.06 -7.41
C VAL A 79 -16.09 0.27 -6.17
N THR A 80 -15.43 0.50 -5.03
CA THR A 80 -15.80 -0.13 -3.76
C THR A 80 -17.17 0.36 -3.29
N LEU A 81 -17.44 1.66 -3.37
CA LEU A 81 -18.73 2.26 -3.07
C LEU A 81 -19.83 1.78 -4.02
N ALA A 82 -19.53 1.60 -5.30
CA ALA A 82 -20.46 1.04 -6.29
C ALA A 82 -20.83 -0.41 -5.93
N GLY A 83 -19.86 -1.23 -5.50
CA GLY A 83 -20.11 -2.60 -5.03
C GLY A 83 -20.98 -2.65 -3.77
N ILE A 84 -20.78 -1.73 -2.82
CA ILE A 84 -21.63 -1.61 -1.63
C ILE A 84 -23.03 -1.13 -2.01
N ALA A 85 -23.13 -0.11 -2.87
CA ALA A 85 -24.39 0.39 -3.38
C ALA A 85 -25.18 -0.71 -4.11
N MET A 86 -24.52 -1.59 -4.87
CA MET A 86 -25.18 -2.75 -5.49
C MET A 86 -25.83 -3.70 -4.49
N ARG A 87 -25.33 -3.81 -3.25
CA ARG A 87 -25.93 -4.66 -2.20
C ARG A 87 -27.17 -4.02 -1.55
N TYR A 88 -27.19 -2.71 -1.41
CA TYR A 88 -28.24 -2.00 -0.65
C TYR A 88 -29.25 -1.25 -1.53
N SER A 89 -28.95 -1.06 -2.82
CA SER A 89 -29.76 -0.29 -3.74
C SER A 89 -30.71 -1.17 -4.54
N ALA A 90 -31.98 -0.76 -4.60
CA ALA A 90 -32.98 -1.34 -5.50
C ALA A 90 -32.79 -0.90 -6.96
N LEU A 91 -31.85 0.01 -7.28
CA LEU A 91 -31.56 0.40 -8.67
C LEU A 91 -30.95 -0.73 -9.49
N PHE A 92 -30.31 -1.71 -8.85
CA PHE A 92 -29.61 -2.78 -9.57
C PHE A 92 -30.51 -4.01 -9.73
N PRO A 93 -30.53 -4.63 -10.93
CA PRO A 93 -31.29 -5.85 -11.17
C PRO A 93 -30.93 -6.95 -10.15
N PRO A 94 -31.90 -7.74 -9.67
CA PRO A 94 -31.65 -8.79 -8.68
C PRO A 94 -30.63 -9.84 -9.15
N ALA A 95 -30.43 -9.97 -10.47
CA ALA A 95 -29.42 -10.84 -11.06
C ALA A 95 -27.96 -10.40 -10.77
N VAL A 96 -27.70 -9.10 -10.59
CA VAL A 96 -26.34 -8.56 -10.34
C VAL A 96 -26.05 -8.31 -8.85
N GLN A 97 -27.09 -8.16 -8.03
CA GLN A 97 -26.97 -8.04 -6.58
C GLN A 97 -26.11 -9.13 -5.92
N PRO A 98 -26.15 -10.43 -6.30
CA PRO A 98 -25.29 -11.44 -5.68
C PRO A 98 -23.80 -11.30 -6.01
N TYR A 99 -23.43 -10.56 -7.06
CA TYR A 99 -22.04 -10.34 -7.47
C TYR A 99 -21.40 -9.08 -6.87
N TRP A 100 -22.11 -8.38 -5.97
CA TRP A 100 -21.65 -7.17 -5.28
C TRP A 100 -20.23 -7.30 -4.70
N TRP A 101 -19.90 -8.49 -4.16
CA TRP A 101 -18.61 -8.78 -3.55
C TRP A 101 -17.47 -8.82 -4.57
N VAL A 102 -17.73 -9.21 -5.82
CA VAL A 102 -16.74 -9.20 -6.92
C VAL A 102 -16.34 -7.77 -7.24
N VAL A 103 -17.32 -6.89 -7.39
CA VAL A 103 -17.10 -5.47 -7.68
C VAL A 103 -16.36 -4.79 -6.51
N THR A 104 -16.79 -5.09 -5.29
CA THR A 104 -16.16 -4.55 -4.07
C THR A 104 -14.72 -5.03 -3.93
N ALA A 105 -14.46 -6.34 -4.12
CA ALA A 105 -13.12 -6.91 -4.07
C ALA A 105 -12.22 -6.38 -5.20
N ALA A 106 -12.76 -6.14 -6.40
CA ALA A 106 -12.03 -5.53 -7.50
C ALA A 106 -11.59 -4.09 -7.16
N GLY A 107 -12.47 -3.29 -6.55
CA GLY A 107 -12.13 -1.95 -6.06
C GLY A 107 -11.02 -1.96 -4.99
N ILE A 108 -11.10 -2.90 -4.05
CA ILE A 108 -10.08 -3.11 -3.01
C ILE A 108 -8.75 -3.60 -3.61
N LEU A 109 -8.78 -4.49 -4.60
CA LEU A 109 -7.58 -4.93 -5.30
C LEU A 109 -6.94 -3.79 -6.10
N LEU A 110 -7.74 -2.93 -6.74
CA LEU A 110 -7.26 -1.69 -7.36
C LEU A 110 -6.51 -0.80 -6.38
N PHE A 111 -7.01 -0.68 -5.13
CA PHE A 111 -6.28 0.00 -4.06
C PHE A 111 -4.90 -0.60 -3.77
N ALA A 112 -4.70 -1.92 -3.92
CA ALA A 112 -3.40 -2.55 -3.74
C ALA A 112 -2.34 -2.04 -4.74
N PHE A 113 -2.78 -1.55 -5.90
CA PHE A 113 -1.91 -1.00 -6.95
C PHE A 113 -1.72 0.52 -6.86
N SER A 114 -2.48 1.22 -6.02
CA SER A 114 -2.37 2.67 -5.83
C SER A 114 -1.11 3.12 -5.06
N PHE A 115 -0.44 2.20 -4.35
CA PHE A 115 0.66 2.49 -3.45
C PHE A 115 1.97 1.82 -3.91
N ARG A 116 3.12 2.52 -3.82
CA ARG A 116 4.46 2.02 -4.18
C ARG A 116 5.55 2.44 -3.19
#